data_AF-A0A0A1FJK9-F1
#
_entry.id   AF-A0A0A1FJK9-F1
#
_cell.length_a   1.000
_cell.length_b   1.000
_cell.length_c   1.000
_cell.angle_alpha   90.00
_cell.angle_beta   90.00
_cell.angle_gamma   90.00
#
_symmetry.space_group_name_H-M   'P 1'
#
loop_
_entity.id
_entity.type
_entity.pdbx_description
1 polymer ?
#
loop_
_entity_poly.entity_id
_entity_poly.type
_entity_poly.pdbx_seq_one_letter_code
_entity_poly.pdbx_strand_id
1 'polypeptide(L)'
;MLHILNNALSGNANLTERAVNLAVQNYVDQALLPYHQSLNKRLPKYASHIRTGMDLLRGYVIPEIRTKNHRKTKSEYQSAFFTVQRDMSPNLKLALDVLSYSGVVSQLGTVKIANGTGPRYLVNLALMAAEKAFDTQKTSEAIARLSLTDYREFSSTDPQIQTYLSSLLAPNEACPDCSAPILSNAKFCSECGYKVVATSIVSTLLEESVNALSLSERLQDRVRPKFPTVGSIVQAKRDELMTIPYIKGVRSRIIKNAADEFISG
;
A
#
# COMPACT_ATOMS: atom_id res chain seq x y z
N MET A 1 -8.61 -2.11 -12.86
CA MET A 1 -10.05 -2.09 -13.16
C MET A 1 -10.41 -2.91 -14.40
N LEU A 2 -9.81 -2.67 -15.57
CA LEU A 2 -10.05 -3.48 -16.79
C LEU A 2 -9.78 -4.99 -16.60
N HIS A 3 -8.75 -5.35 -15.82
CA HIS A 3 -8.48 -6.75 -15.47
C HIS A 3 -9.64 -7.43 -14.73
N ILE A 4 -10.32 -6.72 -13.83
CA ILE A 4 -11.48 -7.26 -13.09
C ILE A 4 -12.65 -7.49 -14.04
N LEU A 5 -12.91 -6.55 -14.95
CA LEU A 5 -13.96 -6.68 -15.97
C LEU A 5 -13.67 -7.83 -16.94
N ASN A 6 -12.42 -7.95 -17.39
CA ASN A 6 -12.01 -9.06 -18.25
C ASN A 6 -12.18 -10.42 -17.55
N ASN A 7 -11.84 -10.51 -16.26
CA ASN A 7 -12.04 -11.74 -15.48
C ASN A 7 -13.54 -12.06 -15.29
N ALA A 8 -14.36 -11.03 -15.02
CA ALA A 8 -15.82 -11.20 -14.91
C ALA A 8 -16.45 -11.73 -16.22
N LEU A 9 -15.93 -11.29 -17.37
CA LEU A 9 -16.35 -11.72 -18.70
C LEU A 9 -15.76 -13.07 -19.14
N SER A 10 -14.54 -13.42 -18.72
CA SER A 10 -13.91 -14.68 -19.16
C SER A 10 -14.68 -15.93 -18.73
N GLY A 11 -15.48 -15.84 -17.66
CA GLY A 11 -16.33 -16.93 -17.18
C GLY A 11 -17.81 -16.81 -17.55
N ASN A 12 -18.25 -15.71 -18.18
CA ASN A 12 -19.67 -15.46 -18.45
C ASN A 12 -19.88 -14.73 -19.78
N ALA A 13 -20.91 -15.13 -20.54
CA ALA A 13 -21.29 -14.43 -21.78
C ALA A 13 -21.75 -12.98 -21.55
N ASN A 14 -22.23 -12.65 -20.34
CA ASN A 14 -22.74 -11.34 -19.96
C ASN A 14 -22.14 -10.85 -18.62
N LEU A 15 -21.95 -9.54 -18.49
CA LEU A 15 -21.55 -8.87 -17.25
C LEU A 15 -22.73 -8.84 -16.26
N THR A 16 -22.79 -9.82 -15.37
CA THR A 16 -23.76 -9.85 -14.27
C THR A 16 -23.13 -9.27 -12.99
N GLU A 17 -23.94 -8.68 -12.10
CA GLU A 17 -23.43 -8.13 -10.83
C GLU A 17 -22.75 -9.21 -9.97
N ARG A 18 -23.28 -10.44 -10.01
CA ARG A 18 -22.65 -11.58 -9.32
C ARG A 18 -21.26 -11.89 -9.87
N ALA A 19 -21.09 -11.86 -11.19
CA ALA A 19 -19.79 -12.07 -11.83
C ALA A 19 -18.80 -10.96 -11.49
N VAL A 20 -19.25 -9.70 -11.46
CA VAL A 20 -18.44 -8.56 -11.05
C VAL A 20 -18.00 -8.71 -9.59
N ASN A 21 -18.92 -8.98 -8.67
CA ASN A 21 -18.61 -9.16 -7.25
C ASN A 21 -17.64 -10.33 -7.01
N LEU A 22 -17.81 -11.44 -7.73
CA LEU A 22 -16.87 -12.56 -7.66
C LEU A 22 -15.48 -12.19 -8.20
N ALA A 23 -15.40 -11.48 -9.34
CA ALA A 23 -14.15 -11.02 -9.90
C ALA A 23 -13.43 -9.99 -9.01
N VAL A 24 -14.19 -9.13 -8.35
CA VAL A 24 -13.70 -8.18 -7.34
C VAL A 24 -13.11 -8.95 -6.15
N GLN A 25 -13.85 -9.91 -5.60
CA GLN A 25 -13.38 -10.75 -4.49
C GLN A 25 -12.10 -11.50 -4.87
N ASN A 26 -12.08 -12.15 -6.04
CA ASN A 26 -10.91 -12.86 -6.54
C ASN A 26 -9.69 -11.94 -6.68
N TYR A 27 -9.88 -10.72 -7.19
CA TYR A 27 -8.79 -9.75 -7.27
C TYR A 27 -8.24 -9.38 -5.89
N VAL A 28 -9.11 -9.15 -4.91
CA VAL A 28 -8.68 -8.83 -3.55
C VAL A 28 -7.89 -9.98 -2.94
N ASP A 29 -8.42 -11.20 -3.05
CA ASP A 29 -7.86 -12.39 -2.39
C ASP A 29 -6.60 -12.93 -3.08
N GLN A 30 -6.49 -12.81 -4.41
CA GLN A 30 -5.39 -13.41 -5.17
C GLN A 30 -4.31 -12.41 -5.57
N ALA A 31 -4.63 -11.12 -5.65
CA ALA A 31 -3.68 -10.09 -6.08
C ALA A 31 -3.41 -9.06 -4.99
N LEU A 32 -4.43 -8.32 -4.54
CA LEU A 32 -4.22 -7.15 -3.67
C LEU A 32 -3.66 -7.52 -2.30
N LEU A 33 -4.32 -8.43 -1.57
CA LEU A 33 -3.89 -8.83 -0.23
C LEU A 33 -2.58 -9.63 -0.25
N PRO A 34 -2.39 -10.63 -1.15
CA PRO A 34 -1.11 -11.34 -1.24
C PRO A 34 0.05 -10.42 -1.61
N TYR A 35 -0.18 -9.43 -2.49
CA TYR A 35 0.84 -8.44 -2.83
C TYR A 35 1.27 -7.65 -1.58
N HIS A 36 0.31 -7.06 -0.86
CA HIS A 36 0.61 -6.34 0.37
C HIS A 36 1.31 -7.23 1.41
N GLN A 37 0.85 -8.46 1.59
CA GLN A 37 1.47 -9.43 2.51
C GLN A 37 2.90 -9.81 2.08
N SER A 38 3.16 -9.89 0.76
CA SER A 38 4.50 -10.19 0.23
C SER A 38 5.53 -9.12 0.60
N LEU A 39 5.08 -7.88 0.87
CA LEU A 39 5.94 -6.82 1.37
C LEU A 39 6.60 -7.18 2.70
N ASN A 40 6.01 -8.05 3.52
CA ASN A 40 6.67 -8.50 4.75
C ASN A 40 8.01 -9.20 4.48
N LYS A 41 8.11 -9.91 3.34
CA LYS A 41 9.35 -10.60 2.95
C LYS A 41 10.36 -9.65 2.31
N ARG A 42 9.88 -8.67 1.53
CA ARG A 42 10.72 -7.67 0.83
C ARG A 42 11.23 -6.59 1.79
N LEU A 43 10.39 -6.22 2.75
CA LEU A 43 10.60 -5.15 3.72
C LEU A 43 10.49 -5.68 5.15
N PRO A 44 11.38 -6.61 5.58
CA PRO A 44 11.30 -7.24 6.90
C PRO A 44 11.35 -6.24 8.05
N LYS A 45 12.09 -5.12 7.87
CA LYS A 45 12.15 -4.00 8.82
C LYS A 45 10.77 -3.38 9.09
N TYR A 46 9.88 -3.34 8.10
CA TYR A 46 8.55 -2.74 8.21
C TYR A 46 7.45 -3.80 8.38
N ALA A 47 7.79 -5.07 8.61
CA ALA A 47 6.82 -6.16 8.69
C ALA A 47 5.73 -5.90 9.77
N SER A 48 6.12 -5.29 10.89
CA SER A 48 5.18 -4.88 11.93
C SER A 48 4.20 -3.83 11.42
N HIS A 49 4.68 -2.77 10.73
CA HIS A 49 3.84 -1.71 10.17
C HIS A 49 2.94 -2.20 9.03
N ILE A 50 3.42 -3.13 8.20
CA ILE A 50 2.64 -3.78 7.14
C ILE A 50 1.45 -4.49 7.77
N ARG A 51 1.69 -5.38 8.76
CA ARG A 51 0.63 -6.12 9.44
C ARG A 51 -0.33 -5.19 10.18
N THR A 52 0.19 -4.35 11.07
CA THR A 52 -0.64 -3.46 11.89
C THR A 52 -1.42 -2.46 11.04
N GLY A 53 -0.86 -1.98 9.93
CA GLY A 53 -1.55 -1.10 8.99
C GLY A 53 -2.76 -1.79 8.37
N MET A 54 -2.59 -3.02 7.87
CA MET A 54 -3.69 -3.81 7.32
C MET A 54 -4.76 -4.14 8.37
N ASP A 55 -4.34 -4.53 9.59
CA ASP A 55 -5.25 -4.83 10.70
C ASP A 55 -6.05 -3.59 11.12
N LEU A 56 -5.41 -2.43 11.22
CA LEU A 56 -6.07 -1.16 11.49
C LEU A 56 -7.08 -0.80 10.39
N LEU A 57 -6.68 -0.97 9.13
CA LEU A 57 -7.53 -0.63 7.99
C LEU A 57 -8.79 -1.49 7.96
N ARG A 58 -8.65 -2.82 8.06
CA ARG A 58 -9.78 -3.77 7.97
C ARG A 58 -10.57 -3.87 9.27
N GLY A 59 -9.89 -3.79 10.42
CA GLY A 59 -10.49 -3.95 11.74
C GLY A 59 -11.17 -2.70 12.28
N TYR A 60 -10.80 -1.51 11.79
CA TYR A 60 -11.35 -0.25 12.31
C TYR A 60 -11.77 0.75 11.23
N VAL A 61 -10.87 1.14 10.33
CA VAL A 61 -11.14 2.23 9.36
C VAL A 61 -12.28 1.86 8.40
N ILE A 62 -12.22 0.70 7.76
CA ILE A 62 -13.28 0.23 6.84
C ILE A 62 -14.62 0.05 7.58
N PRO A 63 -14.68 -0.58 8.77
CA PRO A 63 -15.91 -0.65 9.56
C PRO A 63 -16.52 0.72 9.92
N GLU A 64 -15.69 1.72 10.21
CA GLU A 64 -16.16 3.09 10.47
C GLU A 64 -16.75 3.76 9.22
N ILE A 65 -16.08 3.60 8.07
CA ILE A 65 -16.61 4.07 6.78
C ILE A 65 -17.92 3.33 6.44
N ARG A 66 -17.96 2.01 6.64
CA ARG A 66 -19.17 1.19 6.44
C ARG A 66 -20.33 1.69 7.30
N THR A 67 -20.07 1.93 8.58
CA THR A 67 -21.07 2.45 9.52
C THR A 67 -21.59 3.81 9.05
N LYS A 68 -20.71 4.68 8.54
CA LYS A 68 -21.11 5.96 7.95
C LYS A 68 -22.00 5.77 6.70
N ASN A 69 -21.59 4.92 5.77
CA ASN A 69 -22.31 4.66 4.51
C ASN A 69 -23.72 4.07 4.74
N HIS A 70 -23.88 3.24 5.78
CA HIS A 70 -25.17 2.60 6.10
C HIS A 70 -26.10 3.50 6.93
N ARG A 71 -25.62 4.65 7.44
CA ARG A 71 -26.48 5.61 8.11
C ARG A 71 -27.35 6.29 7.05
N LYS A 72 -28.66 6.28 7.26
CA LYS A 72 -29.60 7.03 6.42
C LYS A 72 -29.33 8.52 6.59
N THR A 73 -28.78 9.14 5.55
CA THR A 73 -28.63 10.60 5.48
C THR A 73 -29.57 11.16 4.42
N LYS A 74 -29.74 12.50 4.39
CA LYS A 74 -30.54 13.17 3.37
C LYS A 74 -29.88 13.11 1.98
N SER A 75 -28.57 12.89 1.93
CA SER A 75 -27.83 12.66 0.69
C SER A 75 -27.69 11.16 0.43
N GLU A 76 -27.85 10.73 -0.80
CA GLU A 76 -27.57 9.33 -1.20
C GLU A 76 -26.08 9.06 -1.46
N TYR A 77 -25.19 9.95 -1.00
CA TYR A 77 -23.76 9.81 -1.23
C TYR A 77 -23.16 8.64 -0.44
N GLN A 78 -22.11 8.08 -1.02
CA GLN A 78 -21.27 7.05 -0.43
C GLN A 78 -19.85 7.58 -0.25
N SER A 79 -19.16 7.09 0.77
CA SER A 79 -17.76 7.39 1.02
C SER A 79 -16.88 6.15 0.82
N ALA A 80 -15.74 6.36 0.19
CA ALA A 80 -14.59 5.45 0.23
C ALA A 80 -13.34 6.15 0.76
N PHE A 81 -13.53 7.31 1.40
CA PHE A 81 -12.47 8.23 1.74
C PHE A 81 -12.37 8.37 3.25
N PHE A 82 -11.14 8.51 3.74
CA PHE A 82 -10.88 8.92 5.09
C PHE A 82 -9.77 9.97 5.15
N THR A 83 -9.69 10.67 6.26
CA THR A 83 -8.62 11.61 6.54
C THR A 83 -8.18 11.43 7.98
N VAL A 84 -6.90 11.60 8.23
CA VAL A 84 -6.31 11.62 9.57
C VAL A 84 -5.68 13.00 9.77
N GLN A 85 -5.76 13.56 10.97
CA GLN A 85 -5.10 14.84 11.26
C GLN A 85 -3.59 14.79 10.97
N ARG A 86 -3.02 15.92 10.52
CA ARG A 86 -1.63 16.01 10.05
C ARG A 86 -0.58 15.71 11.12
N ASP A 87 -0.92 15.92 12.39
CA ASP A 87 -0.10 15.64 13.59
C ASP A 87 -0.15 14.16 14.01
N MET A 88 -0.48 13.24 13.10
CA MET A 88 -0.42 11.81 13.37
C MET A 88 0.97 11.32 13.78
N SER A 89 1.00 10.23 14.56
CA SER A 89 2.27 9.63 14.96
C SER A 89 3.10 9.15 13.75
N PRO A 90 4.44 9.17 13.83
CA PRO A 90 5.29 8.67 12.75
C PRO A 90 5.00 7.21 12.37
N ASN A 91 4.63 6.37 13.35
CA ASN A 91 4.27 4.97 13.13
C ASN A 91 2.98 4.83 12.33
N LEU A 92 1.96 5.65 12.62
CA LEU A 92 0.73 5.65 11.84
C LEU A 92 0.99 6.11 10.42
N LYS A 93 1.75 7.19 10.27
CA LYS A 93 2.12 7.71 8.95
C LYS A 93 2.83 6.63 8.13
N LEU A 94 3.82 5.95 8.72
CA LEU A 94 4.56 4.89 8.04
C LEU A 94 3.65 3.72 7.61
N ALA A 95 2.73 3.30 8.47
CA ALA A 95 1.76 2.26 8.13
C ALA A 95 0.84 2.68 6.95
N LEU A 96 0.38 3.94 6.94
CA LEU A 96 -0.42 4.48 5.84
C LEU A 96 0.39 4.66 4.55
N ASP A 97 1.66 5.03 4.65
CA ASP A 97 2.58 5.14 3.52
C ASP A 97 2.82 3.77 2.86
N VAL A 98 2.99 2.72 3.67
CA VAL A 98 3.12 1.33 3.19
C VAL A 98 1.83 0.83 2.53
N LEU A 99 0.66 1.11 3.11
CA LEU A 99 -0.63 0.79 2.49
C LEU A 99 -0.85 1.55 1.18
N SER A 100 -0.34 2.78 1.10
CA SER A 100 -0.41 3.62 -0.09
C SER A 100 0.51 3.09 -1.18
N TYR A 101 1.72 2.67 -0.79
CA TYR A 101 2.68 2.01 -1.66
C TYR A 101 2.07 0.75 -2.27
N SER A 102 1.44 -0.13 -1.47
CA SER A 102 0.88 -1.37 -1.98
C SER A 102 -0.44 -1.24 -2.76
N GLY A 103 -0.90 -0.02 -3.05
CA GLY A 103 -2.18 0.25 -3.72
C GLY A 103 -3.44 -0.15 -2.93
N VAL A 104 -3.31 -0.47 -1.65
CA VAL A 104 -4.44 -0.79 -0.75
C VAL A 104 -5.17 0.49 -0.37
N VAL A 105 -4.42 1.58 -0.24
CA VAL A 105 -4.91 2.94 -0.05
C VAL A 105 -4.28 3.83 -1.12
N SER A 106 -4.86 4.99 -1.42
CA SER A 106 -4.27 6.00 -2.30
C SER A 106 -4.42 7.38 -1.69
N GLN A 107 -3.31 8.12 -1.54
CA GLN A 107 -3.35 9.49 -1.05
C GLN A 107 -3.73 10.45 -2.18
N LEU A 108 -4.80 11.23 -2.01
CA LEU A 108 -5.38 12.08 -3.06
C LEU A 108 -5.14 13.58 -2.87
N GLY A 109 -4.59 14.01 -1.73
CA GLY A 109 -4.32 15.41 -1.42
C GLY A 109 -4.58 15.74 0.05
N THR A 110 -4.79 17.01 0.36
CA THR A 110 -5.07 17.49 1.73
C THR A 110 -6.46 18.12 1.79
N VAL A 111 -7.20 17.84 2.86
CA VAL A 111 -8.52 18.42 3.12
C VAL A 111 -8.53 19.19 4.43
N LYS A 112 -9.44 20.16 4.53
CA LYS A 112 -9.70 20.86 5.78
C LYS A 112 -10.59 19.99 6.65
N ILE A 113 -10.20 19.85 7.91
CA ILE A 113 -10.91 19.09 8.93
C ILE A 113 -11.28 20.04 10.07
N ALA A 114 -12.14 19.61 10.99
CA ALA A 114 -12.61 20.45 12.09
C ALA A 114 -11.45 21.14 12.83
N ASN A 115 -10.38 20.39 13.10
CA ASN A 115 -9.18 20.88 13.78
C ASN A 115 -7.95 20.83 12.86
N GLY A 116 -7.95 21.64 11.81
CA GLY A 116 -6.78 21.88 10.96
C GLY A 116 -6.88 21.26 9.57
N THR A 117 -5.84 20.53 9.15
CA THR A 117 -5.77 19.88 7.84
C THR A 117 -5.26 18.45 7.97
N GLY A 118 -5.62 17.60 7.03
CA GLY A 118 -5.18 16.20 7.00
C GLY A 118 -5.06 15.67 5.58
N PRO A 119 -4.13 14.72 5.32
CA PRO A 119 -4.12 13.99 4.06
C PRO A 119 -5.40 13.16 3.90
N ARG A 120 -6.02 13.27 2.72
CA ARG A 120 -7.16 12.45 2.30
C ARG A 120 -6.65 11.20 1.61
N TYR A 121 -7.19 10.07 2.06
CA TYR A 121 -6.91 8.75 1.57
C TYR A 121 -8.16 8.13 0.97
N LEU A 122 -8.01 7.45 -0.17
CA LEU A 122 -9.01 6.60 -0.80
C LEU A 122 -8.66 5.15 -0.47
N VAL A 123 -9.61 4.40 0.09
CA VAL A 123 -9.47 2.96 0.22
C VAL A 123 -9.71 2.32 -1.15
N ASN A 124 -8.92 1.31 -1.51
CA ASN A 124 -9.12 0.57 -2.75
C ASN A 124 -10.59 0.11 -2.88
N LEU A 125 -11.25 0.53 -3.96
CA LEU A 125 -12.69 0.29 -4.15
C LEU A 125 -13.04 -1.21 -4.21
N ALA A 126 -12.12 -2.05 -4.72
CA ALA A 126 -12.32 -3.49 -4.72
C ALA A 126 -12.33 -4.06 -3.30
N LEU A 127 -11.44 -3.56 -2.43
CA LEU A 127 -11.41 -3.93 -1.02
C LEU A 127 -12.67 -3.45 -0.28
N MET A 128 -13.13 -2.22 -0.54
CA MET A 128 -14.38 -1.69 0.00
C MET A 128 -15.59 -2.55 -0.38
N ALA A 129 -15.66 -2.99 -1.64
CA ALA A 129 -16.73 -3.86 -2.11
C ALA A 129 -16.65 -5.26 -1.49
N ALA A 130 -15.45 -5.87 -1.43
CA ALA A 130 -15.22 -7.18 -0.81
C ALA A 130 -15.62 -7.20 0.68
N GLU A 131 -15.31 -6.13 1.41
CA GLU A 131 -15.64 -5.96 2.84
C GLU A 131 -17.09 -5.48 3.08
N LYS A 132 -17.90 -5.37 2.03
CA LYS A 132 -19.29 -4.89 2.07
C LYS A 132 -19.41 -3.53 2.78
N ALA A 133 -18.50 -2.63 2.46
CA ALA A 133 -18.44 -1.32 3.09
C ALA A 133 -19.42 -0.30 2.47
N PHE A 134 -19.94 -0.56 1.28
CA PHE A 134 -20.99 0.23 0.64
C PHE A 134 -22.38 -0.19 1.12
N ASP A 135 -23.34 0.73 1.05
CA ASP A 135 -24.75 0.50 1.41
C ASP A 135 -25.51 -0.39 0.42
N THR A 136 -25.02 -0.49 -0.83
CA THR A 136 -25.59 -1.28 -1.91
C THR A 136 -24.66 -2.42 -2.31
N GLN A 137 -25.26 -3.54 -2.74
CA GLN A 137 -24.52 -4.68 -3.33
C GLN A 137 -24.12 -4.44 -4.79
N LYS A 138 -24.68 -3.40 -5.42
CA LYS A 138 -24.35 -3.01 -6.79
C LYS A 138 -23.13 -2.10 -6.79
N THR A 139 -21.98 -2.66 -7.14
CA THR A 139 -20.70 -1.95 -7.16
C THR A 139 -20.72 -0.72 -8.06
N SER A 140 -21.36 -0.82 -9.23
CA SER A 140 -21.51 0.30 -10.18
C SER A 140 -22.28 1.47 -9.58
N GLU A 141 -23.36 1.20 -8.86
CA GLU A 141 -24.20 2.19 -8.20
C GLU A 141 -23.47 2.83 -7.01
N ALA A 142 -22.77 2.03 -6.21
CA ALA A 142 -21.93 2.53 -5.12
C ALA A 142 -20.87 3.52 -5.64
N ILE A 143 -20.19 3.17 -6.74
CA ILE A 143 -19.17 4.02 -7.37
C ILE A 143 -19.77 5.32 -7.90
N ALA A 144 -20.95 5.26 -8.54
CA ALA A 144 -21.63 6.44 -9.06
C ALA A 144 -22.05 7.44 -7.96
N ARG A 145 -22.31 6.95 -6.75
CA ARG A 145 -22.68 7.76 -5.58
C ARG A 145 -21.48 8.27 -4.77
N LEU A 146 -20.25 7.94 -5.16
CA LEU A 146 -19.06 8.37 -4.42
C LEU A 146 -18.92 9.89 -4.43
N SER A 147 -18.74 10.48 -3.25
CA SER A 147 -18.48 11.91 -3.10
C SER A 147 -17.09 12.17 -2.53
N LEU A 148 -16.30 13.00 -3.22
CA LEU A 148 -14.96 13.41 -2.78
C LEU A 148 -14.99 14.27 -1.52
N THR A 149 -16.11 14.92 -1.23
CA THR A 149 -16.30 15.74 -0.02
C THR A 149 -16.80 14.90 1.14
N ASP A 150 -17.23 13.67 0.90
CA ASP A 150 -17.72 12.79 1.95
C ASP A 150 -16.61 11.82 2.38
N TYR A 151 -15.97 12.11 3.52
CA TYR A 151 -14.91 11.29 4.09
C TYR A 151 -15.12 11.05 5.58
N ARG A 152 -14.54 9.97 6.12
CA ARG A 152 -14.47 9.73 7.57
C ARG A 152 -13.24 10.43 8.14
N GLU A 153 -13.44 11.33 9.10
CA GLU A 153 -12.35 12.02 9.81
C GLU A 153 -11.89 11.22 11.02
N PHE A 154 -10.57 11.04 11.20
CA PHE A 154 -9.97 10.45 12.39
C PHE A 154 -9.03 11.47 13.06
N SER A 155 -9.06 11.49 14.39
CA SER A 155 -8.16 12.32 15.20
C SER A 155 -6.74 11.72 15.20
N SER A 156 -5.70 12.54 15.36
CA SER A 156 -4.34 12.05 15.62
C SER A 156 -4.25 11.26 16.94
N THR A 157 -5.13 11.59 17.88
CA THR A 157 -5.24 11.03 19.23
C THR A 157 -6.33 9.96 19.37
N ASP A 158 -6.84 9.41 18.26
CA ASP A 158 -7.91 8.41 18.29
C ASP A 158 -7.51 7.17 19.13
N PRO A 159 -8.22 6.86 20.23
CA PRO A 159 -7.85 5.77 21.13
C PRO A 159 -7.84 4.39 20.47
N GLN A 160 -8.72 4.16 19.48
CA GLN A 160 -8.76 2.89 18.77
C GLN A 160 -7.51 2.76 17.90
N ILE A 161 -7.14 3.81 17.17
CA ILE A 161 -5.89 3.83 16.39
C ILE A 161 -4.68 3.60 17.31
N GLN A 162 -4.63 4.23 18.48
CA GLN A 162 -3.54 4.03 19.44
C GLN A 162 -3.44 2.59 19.94
N THR A 163 -4.59 1.89 20.07
CA THR A 163 -4.60 0.47 20.45
C THR A 163 -3.89 -0.38 19.39
N TYR A 164 -4.16 -0.16 18.10
CA TYR A 164 -3.41 -0.82 17.03
C TYR A 164 -1.93 -0.44 17.04
N LEU A 165 -1.60 0.84 17.22
CA LEU A 165 -0.21 1.31 17.22
C LEU A 165 0.60 0.80 18.42
N SER A 166 -0.05 0.49 19.55
CA SER A 166 0.63 -0.08 20.72
C SER A 166 1.35 -1.40 20.39
N SER A 167 0.82 -2.17 19.42
CA SER A 167 1.46 -3.39 18.91
C SER A 167 2.79 -3.14 18.17
N LEU A 168 3.02 -1.92 17.67
CA LEU A 168 4.27 -1.51 17.01
C LEU A 168 5.36 -1.07 18.00
N LEU A 169 4.95 -0.75 19.23
CA LEU A 169 5.84 -0.40 20.34
C LEU A 169 6.32 -1.64 21.09
N ALA A 170 5.75 -2.82 20.79
CA ALA A 170 6.34 -4.08 21.22
C ALA A 170 7.71 -4.24 20.54
N PRO A 171 8.77 -4.59 21.30
CA PRO A 171 10.11 -4.72 20.75
C PRO A 171 10.16 -5.89 19.76
N ASN A 172 10.12 -5.57 18.47
CA ASN A 172 10.24 -6.57 17.40
C ASN A 172 11.61 -6.57 16.73
N GLU A 173 12.47 -5.58 17.02
CA GLU A 173 13.82 -5.50 16.46
C GLU A 173 14.86 -5.78 17.54
N ALA A 174 15.84 -6.63 17.25
CA ALA A 174 17.02 -6.78 18.09
C ALA A 174 18.12 -5.85 17.58
N CYS A 175 18.89 -5.29 18.50
CA CYS A 175 20.06 -4.48 18.16
C CYS A 175 21.05 -5.33 17.34
N PRO A 176 21.55 -4.84 16.18
CA PRO A 176 22.54 -5.59 15.40
C PRO A 176 23.88 -5.74 16.12
N ASP A 177 24.14 -4.94 17.14
CA ASP A 177 25.39 -4.93 17.91
C ASP A 177 25.27 -5.72 19.22
N CYS A 178 24.25 -5.46 20.04
CA CYS A 178 24.10 -6.10 21.35
C CYS A 178 22.90 -7.05 21.48
N SER A 179 22.13 -7.26 20.41
CA SER A 179 20.91 -8.09 20.39
C SER A 179 19.78 -7.65 21.35
N ALA A 180 19.90 -6.50 22.02
CA ALA A 180 18.87 -5.98 22.89
C ALA A 180 17.59 -5.60 22.11
N PRO A 181 16.40 -5.74 22.70
CA PRO A 181 15.16 -5.27 22.09
C PRO A 181 15.18 -3.76 21.82
N ILE A 182 14.88 -3.37 20.59
CA ILE A 182 14.82 -1.99 20.12
C ILE A 182 13.38 -1.67 19.71
N LEU A 183 12.94 -0.46 20.05
CA LEU A 183 11.70 0.12 19.56
C LEU A 183 11.84 0.50 18.09
N SER A 184 10.81 0.23 17.29
CA SER A 184 10.76 0.45 15.83
C SER A 184 11.08 1.89 15.34
N ASN A 185 11.17 2.87 16.25
CA ASN A 185 11.50 4.27 15.97
C ASN A 185 12.74 4.79 16.72
N ALA A 186 13.47 3.93 17.43
CA ALA A 186 14.64 4.34 18.20
C ALA A 186 15.76 4.80 17.25
N LYS A 187 16.36 5.96 17.53
CA LYS A 187 17.55 6.44 16.80
C LYS A 187 18.84 5.80 17.30
N PHE A 188 18.79 5.25 18.50
CA PHE A 188 19.91 4.60 19.19
C PHE A 188 19.39 3.43 20.01
N CYS A 189 20.19 2.36 20.13
CA CYS A 189 19.92 1.31 21.09
C CYS A 189 20.07 1.86 22.52
N SER A 190 19.07 1.60 23.37
CA SER A 190 19.09 2.04 24.78
C SER A 190 20.13 1.31 25.64
N GLU A 191 20.54 0.11 25.24
CA GLU A 191 21.51 -0.72 25.99
C GLU A 191 22.96 -0.43 25.58
N CYS A 192 23.28 -0.46 24.28
CA CYS A 192 24.68 -0.30 23.82
C CYS A 192 25.00 1.04 23.12
N GLY A 193 24.00 1.90 22.89
CA GLY A 193 24.21 3.19 22.20
C GLY A 193 24.41 3.10 20.69
N TYR A 194 24.30 1.91 20.08
CA TYR A 194 24.42 1.74 18.63
C TYR A 194 23.41 2.62 17.88
N LYS A 195 23.88 3.40 16.89
CA LYS A 195 23.04 4.30 16.10
C LYS A 195 22.19 3.51 15.10
N VAL A 196 20.88 3.51 15.33
CA VAL A 196 19.90 2.88 14.46
C VAL A 196 19.52 3.87 13.36
N VAL A 197 19.96 3.61 12.13
CA VAL A 197 19.66 4.49 10.99
C VAL A 197 18.22 4.26 10.54
N ALA A 198 17.39 5.29 10.68
CA ALA A 198 16.08 5.36 10.04
C ALA A 198 16.27 5.56 8.53
N THR A 199 16.58 4.48 7.80
CA THR A 199 16.51 4.48 6.34
C THR A 199 15.06 4.76 5.91
N SER A 200 14.89 5.59 4.89
CA SER A 200 13.59 5.80 4.25
C SER A 200 13.16 4.53 3.53
N ILE A 201 11.86 4.23 3.45
CA ILE A 201 11.36 3.05 2.72
C ILE A 201 11.90 3.05 1.29
N VAL A 202 11.94 4.23 0.64
CA VAL A 202 12.44 4.42 -0.72
C VAL A 202 13.92 4.03 -0.84
N SER A 203 14.78 4.42 0.10
CA SER A 203 16.20 3.99 0.09
C SER A 203 16.34 2.47 0.20
N THR A 204 15.52 1.82 1.04
CA THR A 204 15.54 0.37 1.18
C THR A 204 15.07 -0.34 -0.10
N LEU A 205 13.99 0.14 -0.73
CA LEU A 205 13.49 -0.40 -2.01
C LEU A 205 14.50 -0.20 -3.15
N LEU A 206 15.23 0.91 -3.15
CA LEU A 206 16.30 1.18 -4.12
C LEU A 206 17.52 0.27 -3.92
N GLU A 207 17.75 -0.24 -2.72
CA GLU A 207 18.85 -1.17 -2.39
C GLU A 207 18.50 -2.63 -2.70
N GLU A 208 17.23 -2.94 -2.98
CA GLU A 208 16.79 -4.30 -3.26
C GLU A 208 17.39 -4.84 -4.57
N SER A 209 17.61 -6.15 -4.63
CA SER A 209 18.25 -6.82 -5.78
C SER A 209 17.36 -6.74 -7.03
N VAL A 210 17.98 -6.67 -8.21
CA VAL A 210 17.28 -6.79 -9.51
C VAL A 210 16.44 -8.06 -9.65
N ASN A 211 16.74 -9.09 -8.85
CA ASN A 211 15.96 -10.33 -8.83
C ASN A 211 14.53 -10.15 -8.28
N ALA A 212 14.29 -9.07 -7.52
CA ALA A 212 12.97 -8.73 -7.01
C ALA A 212 12.05 -8.15 -8.10
N LEU A 213 12.60 -7.74 -9.26
CA LEU A 213 11.81 -7.20 -10.37
C LEU A 213 11.01 -8.30 -11.08
N SER A 214 9.79 -7.97 -11.48
CA SER A 214 8.89 -8.80 -12.30
C SER A 214 9.38 -8.96 -13.75
N LEU A 215 10.55 -9.58 -13.92
CA LEU A 215 11.24 -9.83 -15.18
C LEU A 215 11.57 -11.32 -15.30
N SER A 216 11.78 -11.82 -16.52
CA SER A 216 12.29 -13.19 -16.71
C SER A 216 13.69 -13.34 -16.12
N GLU A 217 14.02 -14.48 -15.51
CA GLU A 217 15.34 -14.79 -14.93
C GLU A 217 16.49 -14.46 -15.91
N ARG A 218 16.35 -14.84 -17.18
CA ARG A 218 17.34 -14.54 -18.24
C ARG A 218 17.61 -13.05 -18.45
N LEU A 219 16.64 -12.18 -18.17
CA LEU A 219 16.82 -10.72 -18.23
C LEU A 219 17.46 -10.22 -16.94
N GLN A 220 17.04 -10.74 -15.78
CA GLN A 220 17.64 -10.41 -14.49
C GLN A 220 19.14 -10.75 -14.50
N ASP A 221 19.53 -11.95 -14.95
CA ASP A 221 20.92 -12.39 -15.03
C ASP A 221 21.78 -11.52 -15.96
N ARG A 222 21.18 -10.94 -17.00
CA ARG A 222 21.89 -10.05 -17.94
C ARG A 222 22.10 -8.65 -17.39
N VAL A 223 21.15 -8.16 -16.58
CA VAL A 223 21.17 -6.79 -16.04
C VAL A 223 22.01 -6.72 -14.76
N ARG A 224 21.89 -7.74 -13.91
CA ARG A 224 22.55 -7.85 -12.59
C ARG A 224 24.04 -7.49 -12.57
N PRO A 225 24.88 -7.90 -13.53
CA PRO A 225 26.32 -7.61 -13.49
C PRO A 225 26.64 -6.11 -13.56
N LYS A 226 25.80 -5.32 -14.24
CA LYS A 226 26.03 -3.88 -14.44
C LYS A 226 25.14 -3.03 -13.54
N PHE A 227 23.95 -3.53 -13.23
CA PHE A 227 22.96 -2.87 -12.38
C PHE A 227 22.49 -3.91 -11.36
N PRO A 228 23.12 -3.99 -10.17
CA PRO A 228 22.82 -5.04 -9.19
C PRO A 228 21.56 -4.75 -8.35
N THR A 229 21.18 -3.48 -8.21
CA THR A 229 20.03 -3.04 -7.39
C THR A 229 18.94 -2.39 -8.23
N VAL A 230 17.70 -2.40 -7.73
CA VAL A 230 16.56 -1.72 -8.37
C VAL A 230 16.84 -0.23 -8.53
N GLY A 231 17.46 0.41 -7.54
CA GLY A 231 17.83 1.82 -7.60
C GLY A 231 18.85 2.14 -8.68
N SER A 232 19.80 1.24 -8.93
CA SER A 232 20.75 1.42 -10.03
C SER A 232 20.06 1.40 -11.39
N ILE A 233 18.99 0.60 -11.57
CA ILE A 233 18.17 0.62 -12.79
C ILE A 233 17.31 1.89 -12.82
N VAL A 234 16.76 2.32 -11.68
CA VAL A 234 15.88 3.49 -11.60
C VAL A 234 16.60 4.78 -12.01
N GLN A 235 17.84 4.92 -11.56
CA GLN A 235 18.67 6.10 -11.86
C GLN A 235 19.34 6.04 -13.23
N ALA A 236 19.54 4.84 -13.80
CA ALA A 236 20.18 4.67 -15.09
C ALA A 236 19.37 5.25 -16.25
N LYS A 237 20.07 5.85 -17.21
CA LYS A 237 19.45 6.26 -18.48
C LYS A 237 19.17 5.02 -19.34
N ARG A 238 18.15 5.09 -20.21
CA ARG A 238 17.81 3.98 -21.12
C ARG A 238 18.98 3.62 -22.05
N ASP A 239 19.79 4.59 -22.44
CA ASP A 239 20.97 4.36 -23.29
C ASP A 239 22.02 3.49 -22.58
N GLU A 240 22.18 3.67 -21.27
CA GLU A 240 23.09 2.86 -20.45
C GLU A 240 22.61 1.41 -20.35
N LEU A 241 21.30 1.18 -20.25
CA LEU A 241 20.72 -0.17 -20.31
C LEU A 241 20.93 -0.82 -21.68
N MET A 242 20.87 -0.04 -22.77
CA MET A 242 21.06 -0.53 -24.13
C MET A 242 22.52 -0.92 -24.46
N THR A 243 23.48 -0.56 -23.61
CA THR A 243 24.87 -1.03 -23.74
C THR A 243 25.02 -2.52 -23.40
N ILE A 244 24.06 -3.10 -22.68
CA ILE A 244 24.08 -4.53 -22.33
C ILE A 244 23.74 -5.36 -23.58
N PRO A 245 24.52 -6.42 -23.89
CA PRO A 245 24.23 -7.30 -25.01
C PRO A 245 22.79 -7.83 -24.97
N TYR A 246 22.11 -7.79 -26.13
CA TYR A 246 20.74 -8.25 -26.32
C TYR A 246 19.66 -7.42 -25.58
N ILE A 247 20.02 -6.25 -25.05
CA ILE A 247 19.09 -5.26 -24.51
C ILE A 247 19.04 -4.09 -25.50
N LYS A 248 17.89 -3.93 -26.17
CA LYS A 248 17.62 -2.86 -27.14
C LYS A 248 16.42 -2.04 -26.68
N GLY A 249 15.92 -1.14 -27.53
CA GLY A 249 14.84 -0.20 -27.19
C GLY A 249 13.64 -0.83 -26.47
N VAL A 250 13.14 -1.98 -26.94
CA VAL A 250 12.00 -2.69 -26.32
C VAL A 250 12.34 -3.22 -24.93
N ARG A 251 13.41 -4.01 -24.80
CA ARG A 251 13.81 -4.63 -23.52
C ARG A 251 14.25 -3.60 -22.50
N SER A 252 14.95 -2.54 -22.91
CA SER A 252 15.30 -1.43 -22.02
C SER A 252 14.07 -0.78 -21.42
N ARG A 253 12.99 -0.59 -22.21
CA ARG A 253 11.70 -0.06 -21.72
C ARG A 253 11.03 -1.01 -20.73
N ILE A 254 11.00 -2.31 -21.02
CA ILE A 254 10.40 -3.31 -20.13
C ILE A 254 11.13 -3.32 -18.77
N ILE A 255 12.46 -3.34 -18.77
CA ILE A 255 13.28 -3.33 -17.55
C ILE A 255 13.05 -2.05 -16.76
N LYS A 256 13.00 -0.90 -17.45
CA LYS A 256 12.79 0.39 -16.81
C LYS A 256 11.39 0.49 -16.20
N ASN A 257 10.37 0.11 -16.95
CA ASN A 257 9.01 0.04 -16.47
C ASN A 257 8.87 -0.91 -15.28
N ALA A 258 9.51 -2.08 -15.31
CA ALA A 258 9.45 -3.03 -14.19
C ALA A 258 10.11 -2.46 -12.93
N ALA A 259 11.21 -1.71 -13.07
CA ALA A 259 11.87 -1.05 -11.94
C ALA A 259 11.08 0.17 -11.43
N ASP A 260 10.50 0.96 -12.33
CA ASP A 260 9.67 2.09 -11.97
C ASP A 260 8.35 1.61 -11.32
N GLU A 261 7.75 0.52 -11.82
CA GLU A 261 6.58 -0.16 -11.24
C GLU A 261 6.92 -0.76 -9.87
N PHE A 262 8.12 -1.33 -9.70
CA PHE A 262 8.58 -1.81 -8.40
C PHE A 262 8.70 -0.67 -7.36
N ILE A 263 9.03 0.55 -7.78
CA ILE A 263 9.12 1.70 -6.87
C ILE A 263 7.79 2.44 -6.71
N SER A 264 6.92 2.38 -7.72
CA SER A 264 5.70 3.18 -7.79
C SER A 264 4.42 2.41 -7.41
N GLY A 265 4.51 1.09 -7.18
CA GLY A 265 3.36 0.20 -7.06
C GLY A 265 3.41 -0.76 -5.89
#